data_AF-A0A136JSY4-F1
#
_entry.id   AF-A0A136JSY4-F1
#
_cell.length_a   1.000
_cell.length_b   1.000
_cell.length_c   1.000
_cell.angle_alpha   90.00
_cell.angle_beta   90.00
_cell.angle_gamma   90.00
#
_symmetry.space_group_name_H-M   'P 1'
#
loop_
_entity.id
_entity.type
_entity.pdbx_description
1 polymer ?
#
loop_
_entity_poly.entity_id
_entity_poly.type
_entity_poly.pdbx_seq_one_letter_code
_entity_poly.pdbx_strand_id
1 'polypeptide(L)'
;MTNVMNKTQLIPKEIGIFLLSFLVIISFCLPTSYAQANEDLKMAGWVPWWQDKQGLSSATKNIDKLSTVYPFVYEINEKGKIIAKTDLKSRDWQKFFKLAEKKESRYYSYNCLV
;
A
#
# COMPACT_ATOMS: atom_id res chain seq x y z
N MET A 1 -51.05 -53.41 28.22
CA MET A 1 -49.90 -53.34 29.16
C MET A 1 -48.92 -54.40 28.67
N THR A 2 -47.71 -54.13 28.19
CA THR A 2 -46.71 -53.13 28.55
C THR A 2 -45.74 -52.87 27.39
N ASN A 3 -45.42 -51.59 27.18
CA ASN A 3 -44.06 -51.06 27.04
C ASN A 3 -43.16 -51.63 25.91
N VAL A 4 -43.38 -51.16 24.67
CA VAL A 4 -42.31 -51.16 23.66
C VAL A 4 -41.36 -50.02 24.02
N MET A 5 -40.33 -50.39 24.78
CA MET A 5 -39.33 -49.49 25.32
C MET A 5 -38.61 -48.73 24.20
N ASN A 6 -38.62 -47.42 24.38
CA ASN A 6 -37.75 -46.42 23.81
C ASN A 6 -36.28 -46.86 23.89
N LYS A 7 -35.72 -47.37 22.79
CA LYS A 7 -34.26 -47.46 22.63
C LYS A 7 -33.80 -46.13 22.09
N THR A 8 -33.51 -45.21 23.01
CA THR A 8 -32.67 -44.05 22.73
C THR A 8 -31.39 -44.58 22.08
N GLN A 9 -31.24 -44.35 20.78
CA GLN A 9 -30.10 -44.78 19.98
C GLN A 9 -28.89 -43.96 20.44
N LEU A 10 -28.28 -44.37 21.55
CA LEU A 10 -27.05 -43.82 22.08
C LEU A 10 -25.93 -44.19 21.09
N ILE A 11 -25.49 -43.20 20.32
CA ILE A 11 -24.33 -43.31 19.43
C ILE A 11 -23.20 -43.95 20.25
N PRO A 12 -22.63 -45.08 19.82
CA PRO A 12 -21.60 -45.76 20.59
C PRO A 12 -20.39 -44.83 20.76
N LYS A 13 -19.84 -44.76 21.98
CA LYS A 13 -18.77 -43.81 22.35
C LYS A 13 -17.60 -43.77 21.38
N GLU A 14 -17.27 -44.91 20.78
CA GLU A 14 -16.18 -45.05 19.81
C GLU A 14 -16.48 -44.31 18.49
N ILE A 15 -17.74 -44.32 18.02
CA ILE A 15 -18.17 -43.55 16.85
C ILE A 15 -18.17 -42.06 17.17
N GLY A 16 -18.54 -41.67 18.39
CA GLY A 16 -18.45 -40.29 18.85
C GLY A 16 -17.01 -39.76 18.87
N ILE A 17 -16.06 -40.55 19.37
CA ILE A 17 -14.63 -40.21 19.39
C ILE A 17 -14.08 -40.10 17.97
N PHE A 18 -14.45 -41.02 17.07
CA PHE A 18 -14.01 -41.00 15.68
C PHE A 18 -14.56 -39.81 14.89
N LEU A 19 -15.83 -39.44 15.13
CA LEU A 19 -16.43 -38.24 14.54
C LEU A 19 -15.78 -36.96 15.07
N LEU A 20 -15.47 -36.91 16.38
CA LEU A 20 -14.82 -35.76 16.99
C LEU A 20 -13.39 -35.57 16.47
N SER A 21 -12.61 -36.66 16.37
CA SER A 21 -11.24 -36.59 15.84
C SER A 21 -11.22 -36.21 14.36
N PHE A 22 -12.15 -36.74 13.55
CA PHE A 22 -12.31 -36.35 12.15
C PHE A 22 -12.64 -34.85 12.01
N LEU A 23 -13.51 -34.32 12.87
CA LEU A 23 -13.89 -32.90 12.86
C LEU A 23 -12.74 -31.96 13.28
N VAL A 24 -11.90 -32.39 14.22
CA VAL A 24 -10.68 -31.66 14.61
C VAL A 24 -9.65 -31.63 13.48
N ILE A 25 -9.45 -32.76 12.77
CA ILE A 25 -8.53 -32.84 11.64
C ILE A 25 -8.99 -31.96 10.48
N ILE A 26 -10.30 -31.94 10.18
CA ILE A 26 -10.87 -31.05 9.17
C ILE A 26 -10.64 -29.58 9.55
N SER A 27 -10.87 -29.21 10.80
CA SER A 27 -10.63 -27.84 11.28
C SER A 27 -9.16 -27.42 11.12
N PHE A 28 -8.22 -28.34 11.30
CA PHE A 28 -6.78 -28.08 11.11
C PHE A 28 -6.35 -28.06 9.63
N CYS A 29 -7.13 -28.67 8.73
CA CYS A 29 -6.90 -28.64 7.29
C CYS A 29 -7.59 -27.48 6.56
N LEU A 30 -8.38 -26.66 7.27
CA LEU A 30 -8.90 -25.43 6.68
C LEU A 30 -7.73 -24.46 6.46
N PRO A 31 -7.54 -23.92 5.24
CA PRO A 31 -6.50 -22.93 5.01
C PRO A 31 -6.77 -21.73 5.92
N THR A 32 -5.83 -21.44 6.82
CA THR A 32 -5.80 -20.18 7.55
C THR A 32 -5.73 -19.07 6.52
N SER A 33 -6.82 -18.33 6.37
CA SER A 33 -6.86 -17.18 5.45
C SER A 33 -5.97 -16.10 6.05
N TYR A 34 -4.70 -16.07 5.68
CA TYR A 34 -3.84 -14.93 5.93
C TYR A 34 -4.37 -13.78 5.07
N ALA A 35 -4.87 -12.72 5.69
CA ALA A 35 -5.12 -11.49 4.98
C ALA A 35 -3.76 -10.97 4.47
N GLN A 36 -3.51 -11.11 3.17
CA GLN A 36 -2.42 -10.36 2.54
C GLN A 36 -2.80 -8.89 2.63
N ALA A 37 -2.13 -8.17 3.52
CA ALA A 37 -2.09 -6.73 3.48
C ALA A 37 -1.33 -6.33 2.20
N ASN A 38 -2.04 -6.35 1.06
CA ASN A 38 -1.60 -5.66 -0.15
C ASN A 38 -1.83 -4.16 0.09
N GLU A 39 -1.07 -3.61 1.03
CA GLU A 39 -0.97 -2.17 1.15
C GLU A 39 -0.03 -1.76 0.02
N ASP A 40 -0.57 -1.13 -1.01
CA ASP A 40 0.24 -0.48 -2.04
C ASP A 40 1.27 0.39 -1.31
N LEU A 41 2.52 -0.07 -1.24
CA LEU A 41 3.56 0.59 -0.47
C LEU A 41 3.78 1.99 -1.05
N LYS A 42 3.25 3.00 -0.34
CA LYS A 42 3.31 4.39 -0.78
C LYS A 42 4.71 4.95 -0.52
N MET A 43 5.59 4.88 -1.52
CA MET A 43 6.92 5.49 -1.42
C MET A 43 6.89 6.94 -1.91
N ALA A 44 7.54 7.82 -1.15
CA ALA A 44 7.70 9.22 -1.50
C ALA A 44 9.17 9.60 -1.72
N GLY A 45 9.43 10.40 -2.74
CA GLY A 45 10.75 10.95 -3.04
C GLY A 45 10.78 12.47 -2.89
N TRP A 46 11.92 13.01 -2.51
CA TRP A 46 12.17 14.45 -2.40
C TRP A 46 13.25 14.87 -3.39
N VAL A 47 13.01 15.91 -4.17
CA VAL A 47 13.97 16.42 -5.17
C VAL A 47 14.34 17.85 -4.80
N PRO A 48 15.53 18.09 -4.22
CA PRO A 48 15.94 19.42 -3.84
C PRO A 48 16.52 20.24 -4.99
N TRP A 49 16.26 21.56 -4.97
CA TRP A 49 16.70 22.46 -6.04
C TRP A 49 18.21 22.49 -6.26
N TRP A 50 19.02 22.32 -5.20
CA TRP A 50 20.50 22.29 -5.33
C TRP A 50 21.03 20.98 -5.95
N GLN A 51 20.18 19.96 -6.12
CA GLN A 51 20.51 18.69 -6.76
C GLN A 51 19.45 18.27 -7.79
N ASP A 52 18.72 19.22 -8.38
CA ASP A 52 17.56 18.92 -9.22
C ASP A 52 17.89 17.98 -10.38
N LYS A 53 19.00 18.17 -11.08
CA LYS A 53 19.43 17.30 -12.18
C LYS A 53 19.66 15.85 -11.75
N GLN A 54 20.33 15.64 -10.61
CA GLN A 54 20.62 14.30 -10.09
C GLN A 54 19.37 13.67 -9.49
N GLY A 55 18.58 14.45 -8.76
CA GLY A 55 17.31 14.04 -8.16
C GLY A 55 16.28 13.65 -9.21
N LEU A 56 16.09 14.45 -10.26
CA LEU A 56 15.21 14.13 -11.39
C LEU A 56 15.65 12.87 -12.13
N SER A 57 16.96 12.69 -12.35
CA SER A 57 17.50 11.47 -12.96
C SER A 57 17.22 10.23 -12.10
N SER A 58 17.45 10.32 -10.80
CA SER A 58 17.17 9.22 -9.86
C SER A 58 15.68 8.90 -9.75
N ALA A 59 14.83 9.94 -9.65
CA ALA A 59 13.38 9.80 -9.57
C ALA A 59 12.81 9.21 -10.87
N THR A 60 13.32 9.63 -12.04
CA THR A 60 12.95 9.06 -13.34
C THR A 60 13.26 7.57 -13.41
N LYS A 61 14.44 7.15 -12.95
CA LYS A 61 14.85 5.73 -12.94
C LYS A 61 14.00 4.87 -12.00
N ASN A 62 13.46 5.46 -10.94
CA ASN A 62 12.70 4.74 -9.92
C ASN A 62 11.20 5.09 -9.94
N ILE A 63 10.70 5.70 -11.01
CA ILE A 63 9.35 6.28 -11.04
C ILE A 63 8.25 5.26 -10.75
N ASP A 64 8.43 4.01 -11.19
CA ASP A 64 7.47 2.92 -10.97
C ASP A 64 7.34 2.50 -9.49
N LYS A 65 8.33 2.87 -8.66
CA LYS A 65 8.31 2.62 -7.22
C LYS A 65 7.75 3.79 -6.44
N LEU A 66 7.64 4.98 -7.05
CA LEU A 66 7.31 6.22 -6.36
C LEU A 66 5.82 6.51 -6.54
N SER A 67 5.09 6.55 -5.43
CA SER A 67 3.69 7.02 -5.42
C SER A 67 3.60 8.54 -5.37
N THR A 68 4.61 9.18 -4.77
CA THR A 68 4.65 10.65 -4.62
C THR A 68 6.05 11.22 -4.82
N VAL A 69 6.18 12.35 -5.51
CA VAL A 69 7.43 13.14 -5.58
C VAL A 69 7.21 14.59 -5.15
N TYR A 70 8.05 15.07 -4.24
CA TYR A 70 8.02 16.42 -3.68
C TYR A 70 9.18 17.27 -4.24
N PRO A 71 8.91 18.28 -5.09
CA PRO A 71 9.90 19.26 -5.50
C PRO A 71 10.20 20.25 -4.37
N PHE A 72 11.43 20.27 -3.85
CA PHE A 72 11.88 21.29 -2.90
C PHE A 72 12.49 22.46 -3.63
N VAL A 73 11.64 23.38 -4.04
CA VAL A 73 12.06 24.41 -4.97
C VAL A 73 11.65 25.81 -4.55
N TYR A 74 11.11 25.97 -3.36
CA TYR A 74 10.78 27.28 -2.82
C TYR A 74 11.39 27.45 -1.44
N GLU A 75 11.80 28.68 -1.14
CA GLU A 75 12.32 29.09 0.16
C GLU A 75 11.65 30.39 0.59
N ILE A 76 11.64 30.65 1.89
CA ILE A 76 11.21 31.93 2.45
C ILE A 76 12.46 32.76 2.72
N ASN A 77 12.50 33.98 2.20
CA ASN A 77 13.61 34.89 2.46
C ASN A 77 13.47 35.62 3.81
N GLU A 78 14.47 36.41 4.17
CA GLU A 78 14.50 37.22 5.41
C GLU A 78 13.31 38.20 5.54
N LYS A 79 12.65 38.53 4.43
CA LYS A 79 11.47 39.41 4.38
C LYS A 79 10.15 38.63 4.43
N GLY A 80 10.17 37.32 4.67
CA GLY A 80 8.99 36.48 4.68
C GLY A 80 8.40 36.20 3.29
N LYS A 81 9.12 36.51 2.21
CA LYS A 81 8.65 36.30 0.83
C LYS A 81 9.05 34.92 0.33
N ILE A 82 8.10 34.23 -0.30
CA ILE A 82 8.36 32.98 -1.04
C ILE A 82 9.16 33.28 -2.31
N ILE A 83 10.26 32.55 -2.49
CA ILE A 83 11.16 32.63 -3.65
C ILE A 83 11.24 31.25 -4.30
N ALA A 84 11.00 31.19 -5.61
CA ALA A 84 11.31 30.00 -6.40
C ALA A 84 12.83 29.90 -6.65
N LYS A 85 13.40 28.75 -6.30
CA LYS A 85 14.83 28.44 -6.37
C LYS A 85 15.22 27.68 -7.64
N THR A 86 14.25 27.11 -8.35
CA THR A 86 14.45 26.53 -9.69
C THR A 86 13.28 26.90 -10.61
N ASP A 87 13.50 26.78 -11.91
CA ASP A 87 12.45 26.96 -12.90
C ASP A 87 11.72 25.64 -13.17
N LEU A 88 10.53 25.47 -12.59
CA LEU A 88 9.67 24.32 -12.82
C LEU A 88 9.10 24.26 -14.25
N LYS A 89 9.17 25.35 -15.02
CA LYS A 89 8.80 25.36 -16.45
C LYS A 89 9.93 24.91 -17.35
N SER A 90 11.12 24.69 -16.80
CA SER A 90 12.25 24.16 -17.56
C SER A 90 11.93 22.80 -18.15
N ARG A 91 12.60 22.49 -19.27
CA ARG A 91 12.38 21.28 -20.05
C ARG A 91 12.49 20.00 -19.22
N ASP A 92 13.43 19.95 -18.28
CA ASP A 92 13.71 18.74 -17.49
C ASP A 92 12.60 18.47 -16.46
N TRP A 93 12.14 19.50 -15.76
CA TRP A 93 10.99 19.41 -14.85
C TRP A 93 9.70 19.06 -15.61
N GLN A 94 9.45 19.70 -16.75
CA GLN A 94 8.25 19.42 -17.57
C GLN A 94 8.25 17.99 -18.13
N LYS A 95 9.42 17.47 -18.55
CA LYS A 95 9.56 16.06 -18.95
C LYS A 95 9.27 15.12 -17.79
N PHE A 96 9.78 15.44 -16.61
CA PHE A 96 9.56 14.63 -15.41
C PHE A 96 8.09 14.62 -14.98
N PHE A 97 7.40 15.77 -14.94
CA PHE A 97 5.99 15.83 -14.59
C PHE A 97 5.10 15.02 -15.54
N LYS A 98 5.37 15.10 -16.84
CA LYS A 98 4.67 14.26 -17.84
C LYS A 98 4.91 12.76 -17.62
N LEU A 99 6.12 12.38 -17.23
CA LEU A 99 6.43 11.00 -16.90
C LEU A 99 5.70 10.54 -15.65
N ALA A 100 5.70 11.36 -14.59
CA ALA A 100 5.02 11.06 -13.33
C ALA A 100 3.51 10.89 -13.55
N GLU A 101 2.88 11.81 -14.30
CA GLU A 101 1.46 11.74 -14.69
C GLU A 101 1.13 10.44 -15.44
N LYS A 102 1.96 10.06 -16.43
CA LYS A 102 1.79 8.81 -17.18
C LYS A 102 1.89 7.55 -16.30
N LYS A 103 2.66 7.62 -15.22
CA LYS A 103 2.93 6.50 -14.31
C LYS A 103 2.03 6.51 -13.07
N GLU A 104 1.00 7.35 -13.06
CA GLU A 104 0.10 7.56 -11.92
C GLU A 104 0.84 7.95 -10.63
N SER A 105 2.08 8.42 -10.76
CA SER A 105 2.87 8.97 -9.67
C SER A 105 2.43 10.41 -9.45
N ARG A 106 2.00 10.72 -8.23
CA ARG A 106 1.60 12.08 -7.87
C ARG A 106 2.85 12.93 -7.68
N TYR A 107 2.80 14.19 -8.09
CA TYR A 107 3.80 15.16 -7.67
C TYR A 107 3.10 16.30 -6.94
N TYR A 108 3.64 16.68 -5.79
CA TYR A 108 3.13 17.79 -5.00
C TYR A 108 4.16 18.90 -5.07
N SER A 109 3.99 19.75 -6.09
CA SER A 109 4.62 21.06 -6.06
C SER A 109 3.70 22.03 -5.33
N TYR A 110 2.60 22.52 -5.91
CA TYR A 110 1.80 23.59 -5.27
C TYR A 110 0.30 23.63 -5.64
N ASN A 111 -0.42 22.50 -5.70
CA ASN A 111 -1.89 22.57 -5.55
C ASN A 111 -2.34 22.96 -4.13
N CYS A 112 -1.44 23.54 -3.31
CA CYS A 112 -1.65 23.96 -1.93
C CYS A 112 -1.65 25.50 -1.76
N LEU A 113 -1.39 26.29 -2.82
CA LEU A 113 -1.30 27.77 -2.71
C LEU A 113 -2.07 28.52 -3.81
N VAL A 114 -3.12 27.93 -4.38
CA VAL A 114 -4.16 28.66 -5.13
C VAL A 114 -5.51 28.32 -4.55
#